data_AF-A0A969IC41-F1
#
_entry.id   AF-A0A969IC41-F1
#
_cell.length_a   1.000
_cell.length_b   1.000
_cell.length_c   1.000
_cell.angle_alpha   90.00
_cell.angle_beta   90.00
_cell.angle_gamma   90.00
#
_symmetry.space_group_name_H-M   'P 1'
#
loop_
_entity.id
_entity.type
_entity.pdbx_description
1 polymer ?
#
loop_
_entity_poly.entity_id
_entity_poly.type
_entity_poly.pdbx_seq_one_letter_code
_entity_poly.pdbx_strand_id
1 'polypeptide(L)'
;MVCLGNICRSPLAEGILQHKAWKAGLRWSVESAGTNSYHTGDPPHPLSQKVARIHGIDISQQRARRFSAADFEIYDKIYALAGDVMEEMRRIAKNKFDTAKAELLMNELFPEENIDVPDPWYGPEPGYHETFKLIDAACEAIIAKAINYPAGASGSSINTK
;
A
#
# COMPACT_ATOMS: atom_id res chain seq x y z
N MET A 1 3.51 -1.16 0.02
CA MET A 1 2.29 -1.53 -0.75
C MET A 1 2.61 -2.70 -1.68
N VAL A 2 1.83 -3.77 -1.70
CA VAL A 2 2.15 -4.97 -2.49
C VAL A 2 0.96 -5.38 -3.36
N CYS A 3 1.19 -5.57 -4.66
CA CYS A 3 0.23 -6.19 -5.56
C CYS A 3 0.90 -7.31 -6.35
N LEU A 4 0.24 -7.85 -7.38
CA LEU A 4 0.80 -8.95 -8.17
C LEU A 4 2.04 -8.52 -8.98
N GLY A 5 1.90 -7.54 -9.88
CA GLY A 5 2.95 -7.16 -10.85
C GLY A 5 3.68 -5.84 -10.60
N ASN A 6 3.33 -5.08 -9.54
CA ASN A 6 3.91 -3.77 -9.22
C ASN A 6 3.87 -2.67 -10.29
N ILE A 7 2.86 -2.70 -11.17
CA ILE A 7 2.72 -1.68 -12.23
C ILE A 7 1.39 -0.93 -12.17
N CYS A 8 0.32 -1.51 -11.61
CA CYS A 8 -1.00 -0.88 -11.55
C CYS A 8 -1.35 -0.38 -10.16
N ARG A 9 -1.76 -1.31 -9.29
CA ARG A 9 -2.39 -1.04 -7.99
C ARG A 9 -1.37 -0.53 -6.97
N SER A 10 -0.24 -1.22 -6.79
CA SER A 10 0.72 -0.84 -5.75
C SER A 10 1.50 0.45 -6.04
N PRO A 11 1.85 0.81 -7.29
CA PRO A 11 2.36 2.15 -7.62
C PRO A 11 1.38 3.28 -7.31
N LEU A 12 0.10 3.10 -7.62
CA LEU A 12 -0.95 4.05 -7.22
C LEU A 12 -0.98 4.22 -5.70
N ALA A 13 -1.02 3.10 -4.97
CA ALA A 13 -1.05 3.11 -3.51
C ALA A 13 0.20 3.77 -2.88
N GLU A 14 1.38 3.55 -3.46
CA GLU A 14 2.62 4.22 -3.04
C GLU A 14 2.51 5.73 -3.22
N GLY A 15 2.20 6.19 -4.43
CA GLY A 15 2.15 7.62 -4.75
C GLY A 15 1.08 8.36 -3.94
N ILE A 16 -0.10 7.74 -3.79
CA ILE A 16 -1.22 8.31 -3.03
C ILE A 16 -0.87 8.44 -1.55
N LEU A 17 -0.40 7.36 -0.90
CA LEU A 17 -0.12 7.42 0.53
C LEU A 17 1.06 8.36 0.82
N GLN A 18 2.11 8.32 0.00
CA GLN A 18 3.26 9.21 0.16
C GLN A 18 2.84 10.69 0.06
N HIS A 19 2.00 11.04 -0.92
CA HIS A 19 1.49 12.39 -1.11
C HIS A 19 0.64 12.86 0.07
N LYS A 20 -0.26 12.01 0.58
CA LYS A 20 -1.09 12.36 1.74
C LYS A 20 -0.25 12.47 3.02
N ALA A 21 0.73 11.59 3.22
CA ALA A 21 1.65 11.65 4.35
C ALA A 21 2.41 12.98 4.38
N TRP A 22 2.95 13.41 3.23
CA TRP A 22 3.60 14.73 3.13
C TRP A 22 2.65 15.88 3.46
N LYS A 23 1.42 15.87 2.92
CA LYS A 23 0.40 16.89 3.23
C LYS A 23 0.02 16.94 4.70
N ALA A 24 0.01 15.79 5.38
CA ALA A 24 -0.25 15.68 6.80
C ALA A 24 0.98 15.99 7.67
N GLY A 25 2.13 16.34 7.09
CA GLY A 25 3.37 16.60 7.82
C GLY A 25 4.05 15.35 8.39
N LEU A 26 3.64 14.15 7.96
CA LEU A 26 4.22 12.88 8.40
C LEU A 26 5.49 12.58 7.59
N ARG A 27 6.56 12.20 8.29
CA ARG A 27 7.86 11.84 7.69
C ARG A 27 7.94 10.36 7.35
N TRP A 28 6.93 9.85 6.66
CA TRP A 28 6.90 8.45 6.24
C TRP A 28 7.64 8.24 4.93
N SER A 29 8.24 7.07 4.79
CA SER A 29 8.73 6.53 3.52
C SER A 29 7.78 5.43 3.08
N VAL A 30 7.20 5.59 1.90
CA VAL A 30 6.27 4.61 1.31
C VAL A 30 6.89 4.07 0.04
N GLU A 31 6.95 2.74 -0.07
CA GLU A 31 7.36 2.05 -1.29
C GLU A 31 6.34 0.97 -1.69
N SER A 32 6.45 0.53 -2.95
CA SER A 32 5.70 -0.58 -3.49
C SER A 32 6.55 -1.72 -4.03
N ALA A 33 5.94 -2.90 -4.09
CA ALA A 33 6.53 -4.12 -4.63
C ALA A 33 5.47 -5.00 -5.29
N GLY A 34 5.95 -6.04 -5.99
CA GLY A 34 5.15 -7.05 -6.67
C GLY A 34 5.51 -8.45 -6.19
N THR A 35 4.55 -9.34 -6.00
CA THR A 35 4.85 -10.73 -5.61
C THR A 35 5.49 -11.54 -6.75
N ASN A 36 5.19 -11.19 -8.00
CA ASN A 36 5.89 -11.72 -9.17
C ASN A 36 7.03 -10.79 -9.63
N SER A 37 7.80 -11.24 -10.62
CA SER A 37 8.95 -10.50 -11.15
C SER A 37 8.84 -10.14 -12.64
N TYR A 38 7.68 -10.32 -13.27
CA TYR A 38 7.52 -10.14 -14.73
C TYR A 38 7.83 -8.73 -15.22
N HIS A 39 7.61 -7.73 -14.37
CA HIS A 39 7.76 -6.32 -14.71
C HIS A 39 8.91 -5.64 -13.97
N THR A 40 9.86 -6.40 -13.41
CA THR A 40 10.95 -5.80 -12.62
C THR A 40 11.72 -4.77 -13.46
N GLY A 41 11.79 -3.53 -12.99
CA GLY A 41 12.41 -2.40 -13.67
C GLY A 41 11.48 -1.60 -14.58
N ASP A 42 10.26 -2.07 -14.85
CA ASP A 42 9.29 -1.33 -15.66
C ASP A 42 8.73 -0.13 -14.88
N PRO A 43 8.35 0.97 -15.58
CA PRO A 43 7.57 2.03 -14.97
C PRO A 43 6.13 1.57 -14.69
N PRO A 44 5.35 2.30 -13.85
CA PRO A 44 3.94 2.01 -13.66
C PRO A 44 3.17 2.05 -14.98
N HIS A 45 2.06 1.33 -15.04
CA HIS A 45 1.22 1.27 -16.23
C HIS A 45 0.78 2.69 -16.66
N PRO A 46 0.77 3.02 -17.96
CA PRO A 46 0.45 4.36 -18.43
C PRO A 46 -0.90 4.90 -17.94
N LEU A 47 -1.92 4.05 -17.80
CA LEU A 47 -3.22 4.46 -17.26
C LEU A 47 -3.16 4.75 -15.75
N SER A 48 -2.38 4.00 -14.97
CA SER A 48 -2.13 4.35 -13.57
C SER A 48 -1.41 5.69 -13.45
N GLN A 49 -0.39 5.94 -14.29
CA GLN A 49 0.30 7.23 -14.33
C GLN A 49 -0.66 8.38 -14.70
N LYS A 50 -1.51 8.17 -15.70
CA LYS A 50 -2.50 9.15 -16.16
C LYS A 50 -3.47 9.50 -15.03
N VAL A 51 -4.08 8.50 -14.40
CA VAL A 51 -5.06 8.71 -13.32
C VAL A 51 -4.40 9.40 -12.13
N ALA A 52 -3.23 8.94 -11.68
CA ALA A 52 -2.49 9.61 -10.61
C ALA A 52 -2.21 11.09 -10.91
N ARG A 53 -1.81 11.40 -12.15
CA ARG A 53 -1.50 12.77 -12.59
C ARG A 53 -2.71 13.69 -12.59
N ILE A 54 -3.90 13.18 -12.91
CA ILE A 54 -5.16 13.95 -12.80
C ILE A 54 -5.39 14.43 -11.37
N HIS A 55 -4.94 13.66 -10.37
CA HIS A 55 -4.99 14.00 -8.96
C HIS A 55 -3.74 14.71 -8.43
N GLY A 56 -2.86 15.18 -9.32
CA GLY A 56 -1.65 15.92 -8.96
C GLY A 56 -0.53 15.07 -8.37
N ILE A 57 -0.51 13.76 -8.65
CA ILE A 57 0.51 12.82 -8.18
C ILE A 57 1.28 12.29 -9.39
N ASP A 58 2.61 12.44 -9.40
CA ASP A 58 3.46 11.83 -10.43
C ASP A 58 4.12 10.55 -9.91
N ILE A 59 3.77 9.42 -10.52
CA ILE A 59 4.36 8.10 -10.22
C ILE A 59 5.30 7.63 -11.35
N SER A 60 5.57 8.44 -12.36
CA SER A 60 6.32 8.03 -13.56
C SER A 60 7.77 7.56 -13.28
N GLN A 61 8.35 7.99 -12.15
CA GLN A 61 9.70 7.63 -11.74
C GLN A 61 9.77 6.37 -10.86
N GLN A 62 8.63 5.85 -10.40
CA GLN A 62 8.61 4.58 -9.67
C GLN A 62 9.05 3.44 -10.58
N ARG A 63 9.63 2.39 -10.00
CA ARG A 63 10.08 1.22 -10.76
C ARG A 63 9.58 -0.03 -10.07
N ALA A 64 8.98 -0.90 -10.87
CA ALA A 64 8.51 -2.17 -10.39
C ALA A 64 9.67 -2.99 -9.83
N ARG A 65 9.48 -3.56 -8.64
CA ARG A 65 10.45 -4.45 -7.99
C ARG A 65 9.74 -5.65 -7.39
N ARG A 66 10.50 -6.71 -7.15
CA ARG A 66 9.99 -7.91 -6.49
C ARG A 66 9.91 -7.69 -4.98
N PHE A 67 8.82 -8.15 -4.38
CA PHE A 67 8.67 -8.33 -2.94
C PHE A 67 9.61 -9.43 -2.45
N SER A 68 10.17 -9.24 -1.27
CA SER A 68 11.14 -10.12 -0.65
C SER A 68 10.86 -10.29 0.84
N ALA A 69 11.37 -11.37 1.42
CA ALA A 69 11.27 -11.58 2.87
C ALA A 69 11.93 -10.44 3.69
N ALA A 70 12.94 -9.78 3.13
CA ALA A 70 13.63 -8.67 3.77
C ALA A 70 12.75 -7.41 3.91
N ASP A 71 11.67 -7.28 3.12
CA ASP A 71 10.73 -6.16 3.27
C ASP A 71 10.07 -6.17 4.68
N PHE A 72 9.90 -7.33 5.32
CA PHE A 72 9.39 -7.42 6.70
C PHE A 72 10.38 -6.88 7.76
N GLU A 73 11.67 -6.78 7.43
CA GLU A 73 12.69 -6.21 8.30
C GLU A 73 12.80 -4.68 8.11
N ILE A 74 12.45 -4.19 6.92
CA ILE A 74 12.58 -2.77 6.54
C ILE A 74 11.33 -1.96 6.88
N TYR A 75 10.14 -2.52 6.66
CA TYR A 75 8.88 -1.78 6.79
C TYR A 75 8.14 -2.08 8.09
N ASP A 76 7.52 -1.05 8.66
CA ASP A 76 6.69 -1.16 9.86
C ASP A 76 5.29 -1.72 9.55
N LYS A 77 4.78 -1.43 8.36
CA LYS A 77 3.47 -1.87 7.87
C LYS A 77 3.54 -2.23 6.39
N ILE A 78 2.91 -3.34 6.01
CA ILE A 78 2.88 -3.84 4.64
C ILE A 78 1.43 -4.13 4.27
N TYR A 79 0.90 -3.38 3.30
CA TYR A 79 -0.44 -3.60 2.79
C TYR A 79 -0.41 -4.44 1.52
N ALA A 80 -1.12 -5.57 1.53
CA ALA A 80 -1.45 -6.34 0.34
C ALA A 80 -2.73 -5.77 -0.30
N LEU A 81 -2.77 -5.72 -1.62
CA LEU A 81 -3.89 -5.14 -2.36
C LEU A 81 -4.95 -6.18 -2.80
N ALA A 82 -4.73 -7.45 -2.49
CA ALA A 82 -5.68 -8.54 -2.68
C ALA A 82 -5.29 -9.76 -1.84
N GLY A 83 -6.24 -10.67 -1.59
CA GLY A 83 -6.05 -11.89 -0.83
C GLY A 83 -5.02 -12.84 -1.43
N ASP A 84 -5.04 -13.02 -2.75
CA ASP A 84 -4.05 -13.83 -3.48
C ASP A 84 -2.61 -13.29 -3.32
N VAL A 85 -2.47 -11.96 -3.30
CA VAL A 85 -1.20 -11.28 -3.02
C VAL A 85 -0.75 -11.54 -1.59
N MET A 86 -1.66 -11.51 -0.61
CA MET A 86 -1.35 -11.84 0.78
C MET A 86 -0.85 -13.28 0.93
N GLU A 87 -1.51 -14.22 0.25
CA GLU A 87 -1.08 -15.62 0.22
C GLU A 87 0.32 -15.77 -0.37
N GLU A 88 0.59 -15.11 -1.49
CA GLU A 88 1.92 -15.20 -2.13
C GLU A 88 3.00 -14.49 -1.29
N MET A 89 2.70 -13.37 -0.65
CA MET A 89 3.60 -12.75 0.34
C MET A 89 3.97 -13.72 1.46
N ARG A 90 2.99 -14.48 1.98
CA ARG A 90 3.21 -15.52 2.99
C ARG A 90 4.12 -16.63 2.46
N ARG A 91 3.94 -17.07 1.22
CA ARG A 91 4.80 -18.08 0.59
C ARG A 91 6.24 -17.58 0.39
N ILE A 92 6.41 -16.34 -0.06
CA ILE A 92 7.72 -15.71 -0.28
C ILE A 92 8.47 -15.53 1.05
N ALA A 93 7.79 -14.99 2.07
CA ALA A 93 8.41 -14.66 3.35
C ALA A 93 8.63 -15.89 4.25
N LYS A 94 7.86 -16.97 4.10
CA LYS A 94 7.96 -18.20 4.91
C LYS A 94 7.91 -17.86 6.41
N ASN A 95 8.94 -18.23 7.17
CA ASN A 95 9.07 -17.96 8.60
C ASN A 95 9.30 -16.48 8.95
N LYS A 96 9.56 -15.62 7.95
CA LYS A 96 9.68 -14.17 8.13
C LYS A 96 8.35 -13.43 7.95
N PHE A 97 7.28 -14.13 7.57
CA PHE A 97 5.96 -13.51 7.45
C PHE A 97 5.45 -13.07 8.82
N ASP A 98 5.14 -11.78 8.95
CA ASP A 98 4.67 -11.20 10.20
C ASP A 98 3.23 -10.68 10.04
N THR A 99 2.28 -11.36 10.70
CA THR A 99 0.86 -10.99 10.69
C THR A 99 0.58 -9.65 11.39
N ALA A 100 1.46 -9.18 12.28
CA ALA A 100 1.29 -7.87 12.89
C ALA A 100 1.59 -6.73 11.90
N LYS A 101 2.49 -6.99 10.93
CA LYS A 101 2.89 -6.02 9.91
C LYS A 101 2.08 -6.11 8.62
N ALA A 102 1.63 -7.31 8.24
CA ALA A 102 0.90 -7.53 6.98
C ALA A 102 -0.62 -7.44 7.15
N GLU A 103 -1.28 -6.63 6.32
CA GLU A 103 -2.73 -6.42 6.33
C GLU A 103 -3.28 -6.23 4.91
N LEU A 104 -4.55 -6.54 4.66
CA LEU A 104 -5.22 -6.15 3.41
C LEU A 104 -5.58 -4.67 3.44
N LEU A 105 -5.26 -3.92 2.39
CA LEU A 105 -5.48 -2.47 2.37
C LEU A 105 -6.93 -2.08 2.67
N MET A 106 -7.91 -2.84 2.13
CA MET A 106 -9.32 -2.49 2.29
C MET A 106 -9.84 -2.70 3.72
N ASN A 107 -9.13 -3.46 4.58
CA ASN A 107 -9.48 -3.58 6.00
C ASN A 107 -9.30 -2.25 6.76
N GLU A 108 -8.61 -1.26 6.16
CA GLU A 108 -8.58 0.10 6.70
C GLU A 108 -9.94 0.81 6.63
N LEU A 109 -10.81 0.41 5.69
CA LEU A 109 -12.17 0.92 5.48
C LEU A 109 -13.25 -0.04 5.97
N PHE A 110 -13.05 -1.34 5.72
CA PHE A 110 -13.99 -2.41 5.96
C PHE A 110 -13.31 -3.51 6.80
N PRO A 111 -13.15 -3.28 8.12
CA PRO A 111 -12.41 -4.20 8.98
C PRO A 111 -12.95 -5.63 8.88
N GLU A 112 -12.04 -6.60 8.74
CA GLU A 112 -12.32 -8.04 8.64
C GLU A 112 -13.12 -8.51 7.41
N GLU A 113 -13.53 -7.61 6.51
CA GLU A 113 -14.24 -8.00 5.29
C GLU A 113 -13.31 -8.59 4.22
N ASN A 114 -12.00 -8.33 4.31
CA ASN A 114 -10.98 -8.89 3.44
C ASN A 114 -11.25 -8.67 1.94
N ILE A 115 -11.71 -7.45 1.61
CA ILE A 115 -12.05 -7.05 0.25
C ILE A 115 -10.77 -6.79 -0.58
N ASP A 116 -10.77 -7.27 -1.81
CA ASP A 116 -9.68 -7.00 -2.76
C ASP A 116 -9.81 -5.62 -3.39
N VAL A 117 -8.66 -5.01 -3.70
CA VAL A 117 -8.61 -3.92 -4.68
C VAL A 117 -8.64 -4.54 -6.08
N PRO A 118 -9.68 -4.28 -6.90
CA PRO A 118 -9.81 -4.87 -8.24
C PRO A 118 -8.59 -4.59 -9.11
N ASP A 119 -8.11 -5.59 -9.86
CA ASP A 119 -6.98 -5.44 -10.78
C ASP A 119 -7.42 -4.81 -12.10
N PRO A 120 -6.92 -3.60 -12.45
CA PRO A 120 -7.33 -2.93 -13.68
C PRO A 120 -6.48 -3.33 -14.90
N TRP A 121 -5.46 -4.19 -14.78
CA TRP A 121 -4.44 -4.43 -15.83
C TRP A 121 -5.00 -4.72 -17.23
N TYR A 122 -6.01 -5.59 -17.35
CA TYR A 122 -6.66 -5.93 -18.63
C TYR A 122 -7.88 -5.06 -18.96
N GLY A 123 -8.22 -4.12 -18.08
CA GLY A 123 -9.43 -3.32 -18.16
C GLY A 123 -9.23 -1.99 -18.89
N PRO A 124 -10.34 -1.33 -19.29
CA PRO A 124 -10.30 0.02 -19.83
C PRO A 124 -10.02 1.04 -18.72
N GLU A 125 -9.73 2.28 -19.11
CA GLU A 125 -9.41 3.39 -18.20
C GLU A 125 -10.38 3.58 -17.01
N PRO A 126 -11.72 3.42 -17.14
CA PRO A 126 -12.62 3.53 -15.99
C PRO A 126 -12.25 2.66 -14.79
N GLY A 127 -11.73 1.44 -15.02
CA GLY A 127 -11.27 0.57 -13.94
C GLY A 127 -10.11 1.16 -13.15
N TYR A 128 -9.23 1.93 -13.79
CA TYR A 128 -8.12 2.60 -13.10
C TYR A 128 -8.60 3.75 -12.21
N HIS A 129 -9.66 4.46 -12.61
CA HIS A 129 -10.28 5.50 -11.78
C HIS A 129 -10.97 4.90 -10.56
N GLU A 130 -11.67 3.76 -10.73
CA GLU A 130 -12.28 3.02 -9.63
C GLU A 130 -11.23 2.49 -8.65
N THR A 131 -10.16 1.86 -9.16
CA THR A 131 -9.01 1.42 -8.37
C THR A 131 -8.38 2.59 -7.60
N PHE A 132 -8.16 3.74 -8.26
CA PHE A 132 -7.63 4.93 -7.60
C PHE A 132 -8.52 5.37 -6.45
N LYS A 133 -9.84 5.47 -6.66
CA LYS A 133 -10.80 5.92 -5.65
C LYS A 133 -10.79 5.04 -4.40
N LEU A 134 -10.74 3.72 -4.56
CA LEU A 134 -10.68 2.78 -3.44
C LEU A 134 -9.38 2.93 -2.65
N ILE A 135 -8.25 2.98 -3.34
CA ILE A 135 -6.93 3.16 -2.72
C ILE A 135 -6.84 4.52 -2.02
N ASP A 136 -7.35 5.59 -2.63
CA ASP A 136 -7.36 6.93 -2.05
C ASP A 136 -8.15 7.00 -0.75
N ALA A 137 -9.34 6.40 -0.72
CA ALA A 137 -10.15 6.31 0.48
C ALA A 137 -9.45 5.52 1.61
N ALA A 138 -8.82 4.39 1.28
CA ALA A 138 -8.07 3.61 2.27
C ALA A 138 -6.85 4.38 2.79
N CYS A 139 -6.11 5.08 1.92
CA CYS A 139 -4.98 5.91 2.33
C CYS A 139 -5.43 7.10 3.20
N GLU A 140 -6.60 7.68 2.94
CA GLU A 140 -7.19 8.71 3.81
C GLU A 140 -7.44 8.17 5.23
N ALA A 141 -8.01 6.96 5.33
CA ALA A 141 -8.25 6.31 6.62
C ALA A 141 -6.94 6.02 7.38
N ILE A 142 -5.89 5.58 6.69
CA ILE A 142 -4.55 5.36 7.28
C ILE A 142 -4.01 6.66 7.88
N ILE A 143 -4.07 7.76 7.12
CA ILE A 143 -3.57 9.07 7.56
C ILE A 143 -4.38 9.58 8.74
N ALA A 144 -5.72 9.47 8.70
CA ALA A 144 -6.59 9.85 9.79
C ALA A 144 -6.27 9.10 11.09
N LYS A 145 -5.98 7.79 11.01
CA LYS A 145 -5.54 7.00 12.18
C LYS A 145 -4.20 7.51 12.71
N ALA A 146 -3.23 7.78 11.84
CA ALA A 146 -1.91 8.23 12.27
C ALA A 146 -1.89 9.61 12.93
N ILE A 147 -2.71 10.56 12.46
CA ILE A 147 -2.78 11.90 13.08
C ILE A 147 -3.57 11.90 14.39
N ASN A 148 -4.55 11.00 14.54
CA ASN A 148 -5.37 10.89 15.75
C ASN A 148 -4.70 10.06 16.86
N TYR A 149 -3.72 9.23 16.52
CA TYR A 149 -2.87 8.51 17.47
C TYR A 149 -1.42 9.03 17.38
N PRO A 150 -1.08 10.17 18.03
CA PRO A 150 0.30 10.63 18.05
C PRO A 150 1.18 9.54 18.67
N ALA A 151 2.30 9.24 18.00
CA ALA A 151 3.37 8.39 18.51
C ALA A 151 3.87 8.95 19.86
N GLY A 152 3.32 8.42 20.95
CA GLY A 152 3.48 8.98 22.30
C GLY A 152 2.58 8.36 23.38
N ALA A 153 1.57 7.56 23.02
CA ALA A 153 0.72 6.85 23.99
C ALA A 153 1.33 5.54 24.54
N SER A 154 2.65 5.47 24.73
CA SER A 154 3.33 4.45 25.53
C SER A 154 4.14 5.09 26.65
N GLY A 155 3.47 5.91 27.47
CA GLY A 155 3.96 6.40 28.74
C GLY A 155 3.37 5.58 29.89
N SER A 156 4.13 4.61 30.38
CA SER A 156 3.94 4.03 31.71
C SER A 156 3.88 5.13 32.76
N SER A 157 2.80 5.19 33.55
CA SER A 157 2.76 5.47 34.99
C SER A 157 1.41 6.05 35.42
N ILE A 158 0.54 5.22 36.00
CA ILE A 158 -0.14 5.59 37.24
C ILE A 158 -0.15 4.35 38.13
N ASN A 159 0.86 4.29 38.99
CA ASN A 159 0.78 3.58 40.24
C ASN A 159 0.66 4.66 41.31
N THR A 160 -0.53 4.90 41.83
CA THR A 160 -0.74 5.61 43.10
C THR A 160 -2.06 5.18 43.71
N LYS A 161 -1.90 4.28 44.69
CA LYS A 161 -2.79 3.92 45.81
C LYS A 161 -4.07 3.16 45.51
#